data_AF-A0A937PN46-F1
#
_entry.id   AF-A0A937PN46-F1
#
_cell.length_a   1.000
_cell.length_b   1.000
_cell.length_c   1.000
_cell.angle_alpha   90.00
_cell.angle_beta   90.00
_cell.angle_gamma   90.00
#
_symmetry.space_group_name_H-M   'P 1'
#
loop_
_entity.id
_entity.type
_entity.pdbx_description
1 polymer ?
#
loop_
_entity_poly.entity_id
_entity_poly.type
_entity_poly.pdbx_seq_one_letter_code
_entity_poly.pdbx_strand_id
1 'polypeptide(L)'
;MEEEGLPEGMDRRTRICIRVIVIGLLNFLAYTVAYVLIGGEAVNGSVGTAADGDIVYFLKSWSQSEIQVHKATFIYSAIHSISIWPTAGAVMLAMLTLAKDRIVSAMHSTIVRGRTFITVLATILVVIISLATIMFTSKFIEKMKNPEEYREPATRKVSRSWL
;
A
#
# COMPACT_ATOMS: atom_id res chain seq x y z
N MET A 1 -2.74 -39.23 -32.93
CA MET A 1 -2.26 -39.01 -31.55
C MET A 1 -1.58 -37.66 -31.61
N GLU A 2 -2.35 -36.60 -31.35
CA GLU A 2 -1.88 -35.22 -31.35
C GLU A 2 -0.92 -35.06 -30.18
N GLU A 3 0.35 -34.80 -30.47
CA GLU A 3 1.27 -34.31 -29.46
C GLU A 3 0.84 -32.88 -29.12
N GLU A 4 0.14 -32.73 -28.00
CA GLU A 4 0.01 -31.45 -27.31
C GLU A 4 1.42 -30.91 -27.07
N GLY A 5 1.81 -29.95 -27.90
CA GLY A 5 3.01 -29.15 -27.70
C GLY A 5 2.90 -28.41 -26.38
N LEU A 6 3.46 -29.02 -25.32
CA LEU A 6 3.72 -28.38 -24.04
C LEU A 6 4.36 -27.01 -24.31
N PRO A 7 3.76 -25.89 -23.86
CA PRO A 7 4.21 -24.56 -24.23
C PRO A 7 5.67 -24.40 -23.80
N GLU A 8 6.53 -24.18 -24.79
CA GLU A 8 7.96 -23.93 -24.62
C GLU A 8 8.19 -22.93 -23.48
N GLY A 9 9.15 -23.28 -22.62
CA GLY A 9 9.33 -22.71 -21.30
C GLY A 9 9.36 -21.19 -21.28
N MET A 10 8.34 -20.61 -20.63
CA MET A 10 8.26 -19.18 -20.35
C MET A 10 9.59 -18.63 -19.81
N ASP A 11 10.10 -17.58 -20.46
CA ASP A 11 11.32 -16.87 -20.09
C ASP A 11 11.35 -16.52 -18.60
N ARG A 12 12.52 -16.66 -17.98
CA ARG A 12 12.71 -16.46 -16.54
C ARG A 12 12.28 -15.06 -16.10
N ARG A 13 12.48 -14.03 -16.92
CA ARG A 13 12.11 -12.64 -16.58
C ARG A 13 10.60 -12.48 -16.59
N THR A 14 9.93 -13.02 -17.60
CA THR A 14 8.46 -13.04 -17.67
C THR A 14 7.85 -13.72 -16.45
N ARG A 15 8.41 -14.88 -16.04
CA ARG A 15 7.96 -15.60 -14.85
C ARG A 15 8.13 -14.79 -13.57
N ILE A 16 9.25 -14.08 -13.42
CA ILE A 16 9.49 -13.20 -12.26
C ILE A 16 8.49 -12.04 -12.26
N CYS A 17 8.30 -11.36 -13.40
CA CYS A 17 7.35 -10.25 -13.51
C CYS A 17 5.92 -10.69 -13.15
N ILE A 18 5.48 -11.85 -13.65
CA ILE A 18 4.15 -12.39 -13.31
C ILE A 18 4.04 -12.67 -11.82
N ARG A 19 5.06 -13.27 -11.18
CA ARG A 19 5.05 -13.51 -9.73
C ARG A 19 4.96 -12.20 -8.94
N VAL A 20 5.72 -11.18 -9.34
CA VAL A 20 5.65 -9.84 -8.71
C VAL A 20 4.25 -9.24 -8.86
N ILE A 21 3.66 -9.34 -10.06
CA ILE A 21 2.29 -8.85 -10.31
C ILE A 21 1.30 -9.57 -9.40
N VAL A 22 1.34 -10.89 -9.34
CA VAL A 22 0.44 -11.69 -8.49
C VAL A 22 0.61 -11.33 -7.01
N ILE A 23 1.84 -11.24 -6.51
CA ILE A 23 2.11 -10.87 -5.11
C ILE A 23 1.58 -9.47 -4.82
N GLY A 24 1.80 -8.50 -5.70
CA GLY A 24 1.31 -7.13 -5.49
C GLY A 24 -0.22 -7.04 -5.56
N LEU A 25 -0.87 -7.78 -6.46
CA LEU A 25 -2.33 -7.86 -6.53
C LEU A 25 -2.93 -8.52 -5.28
N LEU A 26 -2.30 -9.57 -4.76
CA LEU A 26 -2.71 -10.19 -3.50
C LEU A 26 -2.54 -9.22 -2.32
N ASN A 27 -1.46 -8.44 -2.29
CA ASN A 27 -1.26 -7.41 -1.26
C ASN A 27 -2.35 -6.34 -1.32
N PHE A 28 -2.67 -5.87 -2.53
CA PHE A 28 -3.75 -4.90 -2.74
C PHE A 28 -5.11 -5.47 -2.33
N LEU A 29 -5.42 -6.71 -2.71
CA LEU A 29 -6.64 -7.39 -2.30
C LEU A 29 -6.73 -7.53 -0.79
N ALA A 30 -5.65 -7.95 -0.13
CA ALA A 30 -5.58 -8.04 1.32
C ALA A 30 -5.82 -6.68 1.98
N TYR A 31 -5.29 -5.59 1.40
CA TYR A 31 -5.58 -4.24 1.87
C TYR A 31 -7.06 -3.90 1.70
N THR A 32 -7.65 -4.14 0.54
CA THR A 32 -9.08 -3.85 0.31
C THR A 32 -9.96 -4.60 1.30
N VAL A 33 -9.69 -5.89 1.53
CA VAL A 33 -10.46 -6.69 2.50
C VAL A 33 -10.26 -6.18 3.92
N ALA A 34 -9.01 -5.95 4.35
CA ALA A 34 -8.73 -5.43 5.69
C ALA A 34 -9.37 -4.05 5.89
N TYR A 35 -9.32 -3.17 4.89
CA TYR A 35 -9.92 -1.84 4.92
C TYR A 35 -11.45 -1.91 5.05
N VAL A 36 -12.10 -2.82 4.32
CA VAL A 36 -13.55 -3.04 4.40
C VAL A 36 -13.96 -3.64 5.75
N LEU A 37 -13.21 -4.61 6.26
CA LEU A 37 -13.54 -5.30 7.52
C LEU A 37 -13.26 -4.45 8.76
N ILE A 38 -12.13 -3.74 8.79
CA ILE A 38 -11.73 -2.88 9.91
C ILE A 38 -12.43 -1.52 9.82
N GLY A 39 -12.76 -1.09 8.61
CA GLY A 39 -13.52 0.13 8.37
C GLY A 39 -12.70 1.41 8.48
N GLY A 40 -11.36 1.37 8.48
CA GLY A 40 -10.51 2.54 8.56
C GLY A 40 -9.01 2.24 8.45
N GLU A 41 -8.18 3.28 8.51
CA GLU A 41 -6.72 3.16 8.41
C GLU A 41 -5.95 3.96 9.48
N ALA A 42 -4.78 3.43 9.87
CA ALA A 42 -3.93 4.02 10.91
C ALA A 42 -3.11 5.23 10.41
N VAL A 43 -2.74 5.26 9.13
CA VAL A 43 -1.95 6.37 8.56
C VAL A 43 -2.69 7.70 8.74
N ASN A 44 -4.00 7.68 8.49
CA ASN A 44 -4.88 8.83 8.68
C ASN A 44 -5.59 8.84 10.04
N GLY A 45 -5.33 7.86 10.91
CA GLY A 45 -5.86 7.75 12.27
C GLY A 45 -5.24 8.73 13.26
N SER A 46 -5.39 8.51 14.56
CA SER A 46 -4.77 9.33 15.60
C SER A 46 -4.23 8.45 16.73
N VAL A 47 -3.22 8.96 17.44
CA VAL A 47 -2.71 8.35 18.67
C VAL A 47 -2.92 9.38 19.74
N GLY A 48 -3.62 9.00 20.80
CA GLY A 48 -3.99 9.88 21.89
C GLY A 48 -3.52 9.36 23.23
N THR A 49 -3.58 10.21 24.25
CA THR A 49 -3.37 9.82 25.65
C THR A 49 -4.66 10.03 26.44
N ALA A 50 -5.18 8.96 27.04
CA ALA A 50 -6.38 8.99 27.87
C ALA A 50 -6.14 9.73 29.20
N ALA A 51 -7.23 10.06 29.90
CA ALA A 51 -7.18 10.86 31.15
C ALA A 51 -6.42 10.16 32.30
N ASP A 52 -6.28 8.84 32.23
CA ASP A 52 -5.50 8.00 33.14
C ASP A 52 -4.01 7.92 32.75
N GLY A 53 -3.62 8.50 31.61
CA GLY A 53 -2.26 8.44 31.07
C GLY A 53 -2.03 7.30 30.07
N ASP A 54 -3.03 6.47 29.79
CA ASP A 54 -2.87 5.34 28.87
C ASP A 54 -2.90 5.78 27.39
N ILE A 55 -2.06 5.16 26.56
CA ILE A 55 -2.03 5.44 25.12
C ILE A 55 -3.21 4.75 24.43
N VAL A 56 -4.02 5.54 23.74
CA VAL A 56 -5.17 5.08 22.94
C VAL A 56 -4.90 5.26 21.45
N TYR A 57 -5.36 4.31 20.64
CA TYR A 57 -5.12 4.27 19.20
C TYR A 57 -6.44 4.35 18.45
N PHE A 58 -6.53 5.21 17.44
CA PHE A 58 -7.74 5.40 16.65
C PHE A 58 -7.46 5.21 15.17
N LEU A 59 -8.29 4.43 14.50
CA LEU A 59 -8.31 4.37 13.04
C LEU A 59 -9.28 5.40 12.50
N LYS A 60 -8.93 6.03 11.38
CA LYS A 60 -9.84 6.94 10.69
C LYS A 60 -10.68 6.17 9.69
N SER A 61 -11.99 6.15 9.91
CA SER A 61 -12.95 5.51 9.03
C SER A 61 -13.27 6.36 7.80
N TRP A 62 -13.84 5.74 6.77
CA TRP A 62 -14.37 6.43 5.59
C TRP A 62 -15.43 7.48 5.97
N SER A 63 -16.21 7.20 7.03
CA SER A 63 -17.24 8.09 7.57
C SER A 63 -16.68 9.24 8.40
N GLN A 64 -15.36 9.46 8.39
CA GLN A 64 -14.63 10.40 9.25
C GLN A 64 -14.77 10.14 10.75
N SER A 65 -15.41 9.03 11.16
CA SER A 65 -15.44 8.60 12.55
C SER A 65 -14.12 7.94 12.95
N GLU A 66 -13.67 8.24 14.17
CA GLU A 66 -12.52 7.59 14.78
C GLU A 66 -12.97 6.31 15.49
N ILE A 67 -12.30 5.20 15.18
CA ILE A 67 -12.57 3.89 15.78
C ILE A 67 -11.41 3.55 16.70
N GLN A 68 -11.68 3.45 18.01
CA GLN A 68 -10.68 3.01 18.97
C GLN A 68 -10.31 1.55 18.71
N VAL A 69 -9.01 1.27 18.61
CA VAL A 69 -8.49 -0.08 18.37
C VAL A 69 -7.32 -0.40 19.29
N HIS A 70 -6.96 -1.67 19.34
CA HIS A 70 -5.76 -2.11 20.02
C HIS A 70 -4.49 -1.65 19.27
N LYS A 71 -3.40 -1.42 20.00
CA LYS A 71 -2.07 -1.05 19.46
C LYS A 71 -1.63 -1.93 18.29
N ALA A 72 -1.82 -3.24 18.43
CA ALA A 72 -1.43 -4.21 17.42
C ALA A 72 -2.18 -3.97 16.09
N THR A 73 -3.49 -3.74 16.14
CA THR A 73 -4.32 -3.44 14.97
C THR A 73 -3.89 -2.13 14.30
N PHE A 74 -3.56 -1.11 15.10
CA PHE A 74 -3.08 0.18 14.61
C PHE A 74 -1.74 0.03 13.86
N ILE A 75 -0.76 -0.63 14.47
CA ILE A 75 0.55 -0.86 13.84
C ILE A 75 0.41 -1.72 12.59
N TYR A 76 -0.38 -2.80 12.66
CA TYR A 76 -0.64 -3.66 11.51
C TYR A 76 -1.24 -2.87 10.34
N SER A 77 -2.29 -2.08 10.60
CA SER A 77 -2.93 -1.23 9.59
C SER A 77 -1.93 -0.25 8.96
N ALA A 78 -1.06 0.36 9.76
CA ALA A 78 -0.06 1.30 9.26
C ALA A 78 0.99 0.63 8.37
N ILE A 79 1.57 -0.49 8.80
CA ILE A 79 2.54 -1.25 8.00
C ILE A 79 1.89 -1.70 6.69
N HIS A 80 0.65 -2.20 6.76
CA HIS A 80 -0.08 -2.67 5.60
C HIS A 80 -0.35 -1.53 4.61
N SER A 81 -0.80 -0.36 5.06
CA SER A 81 -0.98 0.84 4.22
C SER A 81 0.32 1.33 3.59
N ILE A 82 1.43 1.36 4.35
CA ILE A 82 2.75 1.76 3.81
C ILE A 82 3.22 0.78 2.72
N SER A 83 2.95 -0.52 2.88
CA SER A 83 3.35 -1.57 1.93
C SER A 83 2.71 -1.45 0.55
N ILE A 84 1.58 -0.72 0.43
CA ILE A 84 0.87 -0.54 -0.84
C ILE A 84 1.76 0.18 -1.85
N TRP A 85 2.46 1.23 -1.43
CA TRP A 85 3.31 2.03 -2.33
C TRP A 85 4.41 1.20 -3.01
N PRO A 86 5.29 0.49 -2.30
CA PRO A 86 6.32 -0.32 -2.94
C PRO A 86 5.74 -1.50 -3.72
N THR A 87 4.64 -2.11 -3.27
CA THR A 87 4.03 -3.25 -3.99
C THR A 87 3.34 -2.83 -5.28
N ALA A 88 2.52 -1.77 -5.26
CA ALA A 88 1.94 -1.17 -6.46
C ALA A 88 3.04 -0.71 -7.43
N GLY A 89 4.11 -0.14 -6.89
CA GLY A 89 5.27 0.24 -7.66
C GLY A 89 5.96 -0.91 -8.39
N ALA A 90 6.19 -2.02 -7.68
CA ALA A 90 6.77 -3.24 -8.25
C ALA A 90 5.86 -3.83 -9.33
N VAL A 91 4.53 -3.80 -9.13
CA VAL A 91 3.54 -4.22 -10.14
C VAL A 91 3.65 -3.35 -11.39
N MET A 92 3.68 -2.02 -11.25
CA MET A 92 3.79 -1.10 -12.39
C MET A 92 5.09 -1.32 -13.17
N LEU A 93 6.23 -1.51 -12.48
CA LEU A 93 7.51 -1.82 -13.12
C LEU A 93 7.50 -3.19 -13.81
N ALA A 94 6.87 -4.20 -13.21
CA ALA A 94 6.72 -5.51 -13.82
C ALA A 94 5.85 -5.45 -15.09
N MET A 95 4.73 -4.72 -15.04
CA MET A 95 3.89 -4.47 -16.22
C MET A 95 4.63 -3.70 -17.30
N LEU A 96 5.38 -2.66 -16.95
CA LEU A 96 6.22 -1.91 -17.88
C LEU A 96 7.28 -2.80 -18.54
N THR A 97 7.87 -3.72 -17.76
CA THR A 97 8.86 -4.68 -18.27
C THR A 97 8.24 -5.67 -19.26
N LEU A 98 7.02 -6.14 -19.02
CA LEU A 98 6.29 -7.02 -19.93
C LEU A 98 5.80 -6.27 -21.18
N ALA A 99 5.37 -5.01 -21.03
CA ALA A 99 4.88 -4.18 -22.12
C ALA A 99 6.00 -3.58 -22.98
N LYS A 100 7.25 -3.63 -22.54
CA LYS A 100 8.39 -2.93 -23.15
C LYS A 100 8.50 -3.19 -24.66
N ASP A 101 8.33 -4.43 -25.11
CA ASP A 101 8.59 -4.81 -26.49
C ASP A 101 7.50 -4.27 -27.41
N ARG A 102 6.24 -4.26 -26.92
CA ARG A 102 5.11 -3.63 -27.61
C ARG A 102 5.26 -2.11 -27.68
N ILE A 103 5.72 -1.47 -26.60
CA ILE A 103 5.98 -0.02 -26.55
C ILE A 103 7.08 0.36 -27.55
N VAL A 104 8.20 -0.36 -27.55
CA VAL A 104 9.32 -0.10 -28.48
C VAL A 104 8.86 -0.29 -29.93
N SER A 105 8.08 -1.33 -30.22
CA SER A 105 7.55 -1.58 -31.55
C SER A 105 6.61 -0.46 -32.03
N ALA A 106 5.84 0.16 -31.13
CA ALA A 106 4.93 1.25 -31.45
C ALA A 106 5.65 2.61 -31.68
N MET A 107 6.87 2.77 -31.16
CA MET A 107 7.62 4.04 -31.17
C MET A 107 8.48 4.27 -32.43
N HIS A 108 8.17 3.61 -33.55
CA HIS A 108 9.01 3.61 -34.78
C HIS A 108 9.29 5.00 -35.40
N SER A 109 8.59 6.07 -34.98
CA SER A 109 8.63 7.40 -35.60
C SER A 109 9.11 8.54 -34.69
N THR A 110 9.68 8.26 -33.50
CA THR A 110 10.16 9.32 -32.60
C THR A 110 11.68 9.27 -32.39
N ILE A 111 12.33 10.45 -32.39
CA ILE A 111 13.78 10.66 -32.24
C ILE A 111 14.33 10.02 -30.94
N VAL A 112 13.49 9.82 -29.94
CA VAL A 112 13.88 9.16 -28.69
C VAL A 112 13.85 7.65 -28.88
N ARG A 113 15.03 7.03 -28.87
CA ARG A 113 15.23 5.58 -28.83
C ARG A 113 14.30 4.99 -27.75
N GLY A 114 13.36 4.11 -28.12
CA GLY A 114 12.32 3.61 -27.19
C GLY A 114 12.84 3.04 -25.87
N ARG A 115 14.10 2.56 -25.87
CA ARG A 115 14.82 2.17 -24.64
C ARG A 115 14.99 3.32 -23.64
N THR A 116 15.35 4.51 -24.09
CA THR A 116 15.51 5.69 -23.23
C THR A 116 14.17 6.12 -22.63
N PHE A 117 13.09 6.08 -23.43
CA PHE A 117 11.75 6.40 -22.95
C PHE A 117 11.31 5.47 -21.81
N ILE A 118 11.47 4.15 -21.97
CA ILE A 118 11.13 3.18 -20.92
C ILE A 118 11.96 3.40 -19.66
N THR A 119 13.27 3.67 -19.79
CA THR A 119 14.12 3.96 -18.62
C THR A 119 13.66 5.21 -17.90
N VAL A 120 13.33 6.29 -18.61
CA VAL A 120 12.83 7.53 -18.00
C VAL A 120 11.52 7.29 -17.25
N LEU A 121 10.58 6.56 -17.87
CA LEU A 121 9.31 6.21 -17.22
C LEU A 121 9.53 5.36 -15.96
N ALA A 122 10.40 4.35 -16.03
CA ALA A 122 10.74 3.53 -14.87
C ALA A 122 11.36 4.36 -13.74
N THR A 123 12.27 5.28 -14.06
CA THR A 123 12.89 6.18 -13.08
C THR A 123 11.86 7.09 -12.42
N ILE A 124 10.96 7.71 -13.19
CA ILE A 124 9.89 8.56 -12.66
C ILE A 124 9.00 7.77 -11.69
N LEU A 125 8.60 6.55 -12.09
CA LEU A 125 7.82 5.67 -11.23
C LEU A 125 8.55 5.42 -9.90
N VAL A 126 9.79 4.95 -9.96
CA VAL A 126 10.59 4.65 -8.75
C VAL A 126 10.70 5.86 -7.84
N VAL A 127 10.93 7.06 -8.38
CA VAL A 127 11.01 8.30 -7.60
C VAL A 127 9.68 8.59 -6.90
N ILE A 128 8.56 8.57 -7.61
CA ILE A 128 7.23 8.85 -7.03
C ILE A 128 6.89 7.84 -5.93
N ILE A 129 7.09 6.54 -6.20
CA ILE A 129 6.83 5.47 -5.23
C ILE A 129 7.68 5.64 -3.97
N SER A 130 8.96 5.95 -4.14
CA SER A 130 9.88 6.14 -3.02
C SER A 130 9.48 7.34 -2.18
N LEU A 131 9.17 8.47 -2.82
CA LEU A 131 8.70 9.68 -2.13
C LEU A 131 7.42 9.42 -1.35
N ALA A 132 6.41 8.78 -1.95
CA ALA A 132 5.16 8.46 -1.28
C ALA A 132 5.37 7.51 -0.09
N THR A 133 6.20 6.48 -0.25
CA THR A 133 6.56 5.54 0.83
C THR A 133 7.22 6.27 2.00
N ILE A 134 8.20 7.15 1.72
CA ILE A 134 8.90 7.95 2.74
C ILE A 134 7.91 8.88 3.44
N MET A 135 7.07 9.59 2.70
CA MET A 135 6.08 10.51 3.28
C MET A 135 5.12 9.79 4.23
N PHE A 136 4.58 8.64 3.83
CA PHE A 136 3.67 7.86 4.67
C PHE A 136 4.37 7.31 5.91
N THR A 137 5.60 6.82 5.76
CA THR A 137 6.41 6.31 6.86
C THR A 137 6.75 7.42 7.87
N SER A 138 7.18 8.59 7.39
CA SER A 138 7.50 9.73 8.25
C SER A 138 6.28 10.23 9.01
N LYS A 139 5.12 10.38 8.36
CA LYS A 139 3.85 10.74 9.01
C LYS A 139 3.48 9.76 10.12
N PHE A 140 3.68 8.46 9.88
CA PHE A 140 3.39 7.44 10.88
C PHE A 140 4.35 7.51 12.07
N ILE A 141 5.66 7.67 11.82
CA ILE A 141 6.66 7.81 12.88
C ILE A 141 6.40 9.05 13.73
N GLU A 142 6.08 10.18 13.11
CA GLU A 142 5.76 11.43 13.80
C GLU A 142 4.56 11.26 14.73
N LYS A 143 3.50 10.59 14.25
CA LYS A 143 2.31 10.28 15.03
C LYS A 143 2.59 9.38 16.24
N MET A 144 3.54 8.46 16.11
CA MET A 144 3.96 7.61 17.23
C MET A 144 4.82 8.35 18.26
N LYS A 145 5.51 9.42 17.85
CA LYS A 145 6.37 10.23 18.73
C LYS A 145 5.59 11.31 19.47
N ASN A 146 4.59 11.90 18.82
CA ASN A 146 3.82 13.01 19.34
C ASN A 146 2.33 12.61 19.49
N PRO A 147 1.98 11.79 20.50
CA PRO A 147 0.58 11.48 20.76
C PRO A 147 -0.15 12.76 21.17
N GLU A 148 -1.32 13.00 20.59
CA GLU A 148 -2.15 14.15 20.93
C GLU A 148 -2.86 13.92 22.27
N GLU A 149 -3.25 15.00 22.95
CA GLU A 149 -4.08 14.89 24.14
C GLU A 149 -5.49 14.44 23.73
N TYR A 150 -5.91 13.24 24.15
CA TYR A 150 -7.24 12.76 23.82
C TYR A 150 -8.24 13.38 24.79
N ARG A 151 -9.07 14.29 24.26
CA ARG A 151 -10.28 14.73 24.97
C ARG A 151 -11.42 13.81 24.60
N GLU A 152 -11.94 13.07 25.57
CA GLU A 152 -13.19 12.32 25.39
C GLU A 152 -14.24 13.24 24.75
N PRO A 153 -14.86 12.86 23.62
CA PRO A 153 -16.03 13.57 23.14
C PRO A 153 -17.11 13.44 24.23
N ALA A 154 -17.69 14.57 24.65
CA ALA A 154 -18.62 14.69 25.78
C ALA A 154 -19.90 13.82 25.69
N THR A 155 -20.04 12.96 24.68
CA THR A 155 -21.27 12.26 24.30
C THR A 155 -21.18 10.74 24.28
N ARG A 156 -20.14 10.10 24.81
CA ARG A 156 -20.15 8.63 24.91
C ARG A 156 -19.66 8.13 26.27
N LYS A 157 -20.57 8.11 27.25
CA LYS A 157 -20.50 7.17 28.37
C LYS A 157 -20.54 5.76 27.78
N VAL A 158 -19.38 5.19 27.48
CA VAL A 158 -19.27 3.76 27.23
C VAL A 158 -19.54 3.09 28.57
N SER A 159 -20.77 2.62 28.75
CA SER A 159 -21.16 1.72 29.83
C SER A 159 -20.23 0.50 29.77
N ARG A 160 -19.20 0.49 30.62
CA ARG A 160 -18.46 -0.72 30.97
C ARG A 160 -19.43 -1.64 31.72
N SER A 161 -20.19 -2.45 30.97
CA SER A 161 -21.04 -3.50 31.52
C SER A 161 -20.74 -4.83 30.83
N TRP A 162 -19.50 -5.30 30.95
CA TRP A 162 -19.12 -6.71 30.80
C TRP A 162 -17.89 -6.97 31.67
N LEU A 163 -18.14 -7.12 32.96
CA LEU A 163 -17.63 -8.16 33.86
C LEU A 163 -18.39 -8.04 35.19
#